data_AF-A0A4Y2EN49-F1
#
_entry.id   AF-A0A4Y2EN49-F1
#
_cell.length_a   1.000
_cell.length_b   1.000
_cell.length_c   1.000
_cell.angle_alpha   90.00
_cell.angle_beta   90.00
_cell.angle_gamma   90.00
#
_symmetry.space_group_name_H-M   'P 1'
#
loop_
_entity.id
_entity.type
_entity.pdbx_description
1 polymer ?
#
loop_
_entity_poly.entity_id
_entity_poly.type
_entity_poly.pdbx_seq_one_letter_code
_entity_poly.pdbx_strand_id
1 'polypeptide(L)'
;MFLLGCTLKLRVMAKFGINEFCEKLLLYGKCGSKAKSAVRLCRERLPEGPHPTRQTILKVVKRLRETCCATNRPRVRRPRNVERKVQPEYELAYALAHPQSSTKMFSENCSLSENRVWTILNELGADPHLCRD
;
A
#
# COMPACT_ATOMS: atom_id res chain seq x y z
N MET A 1 -2.71 8.61 10.01
CA MET A 1 -3.06 9.38 8.79
C MET A 1 -3.66 8.49 7.68
N PHE A 2 -4.64 7.63 8.01
CA PHE A 2 -5.18 6.62 7.07
C PHE A 2 -6.37 7.10 6.22
N LEU A 3 -7.03 8.19 6.60
CA LEU A 3 -8.28 8.64 5.97
C LEU A 3 -8.06 9.43 4.66
N LEU A 4 -6.93 10.13 4.52
CA LEU A 4 -6.62 10.92 3.32
C LEU A 4 -6.22 10.05 2.12
N GLY A 5 -5.70 8.84 2.37
CA GLY A 5 -5.43 7.84 1.33
C GLY A 5 -6.70 7.18 0.80
N CYS A 6 -7.73 7.04 1.64
CA CYS A 6 -9.03 6.47 1.26
C CYS A 6 -9.80 7.37 0.28
N THR A 7 -9.71 8.69 0.43
CA THR A 7 -10.37 9.66 -0.46
C THR A 7 -9.68 9.76 -1.83
N LEU A 8 -8.35 9.65 -1.89
CA LEU A 8 -7.59 9.55 -3.15
C LEU A 8 -7.90 8.24 -3.91
N LYS A 9 -8.14 7.14 -3.18
CA LYS A 9 -8.54 5.83 -3.74
C LYS A 9 -9.94 5.87 -4.34
N LEU A 10 -10.87 6.59 -3.69
CA LEU A 10 -12.20 6.89 -4.23
C LEU A 10 -12.13 7.76 -5.50
N ARG A 11 -11.21 8.73 -5.58
CA ARG A 11 -11.08 9.59 -6.78
C ARG A 11 -10.57 8.87 -8.03
N VAL A 12 -9.76 7.82 -7.88
CA VAL A 12 -9.32 6.99 -9.03
C VAL A 12 -10.43 6.00 -9.44
N MET A 13 -11.23 5.52 -8.48
CA MET A 13 -12.42 4.70 -8.76
C MET A 13 -13.61 5.51 -9.28
N ALA A 14 -13.67 6.81 -8.98
CA ALA A 14 -14.66 7.74 -9.54
C ALA A 14 -14.38 8.13 -11.00
N LYS A 15 -13.22 7.74 -11.56
CA LYS A 15 -12.88 7.97 -12.98
C LYS A 15 -13.44 6.91 -13.94
N PHE A 16 -13.88 5.75 -13.43
CA PHE A 16 -14.58 4.72 -14.19
C PHE A 16 -15.59 4.06 -13.26
N GLY A 17 -16.88 4.23 -13.53
CA GLY A 17 -17.91 3.63 -12.69
C GLY A 17 -17.72 2.11 -12.66
N ILE A 18 -17.81 1.48 -11.49
CA ILE A 18 -17.85 0.00 -11.35
C ILE A 18 -18.85 -0.59 -12.36
N ASN A 19 -19.93 0.15 -12.62
CA ASN A 19 -20.95 -0.15 -13.61
C ASN A 19 -20.42 -0.20 -15.05
N GLU A 20 -19.64 0.78 -15.50
CA GLU A 20 -19.06 0.81 -16.85
C GLU A 20 -18.07 -0.35 -17.07
N PHE A 21 -17.38 -0.76 -16.01
CA PHE A 21 -16.48 -1.92 -16.06
C PHE A 21 -17.24 -3.24 -16.17
N CYS A 22 -18.29 -3.41 -15.36
CA CYS A 22 -19.19 -4.56 -15.43
C CYS A 22 -19.87 -4.65 -16.81
N GLU A 23 -20.30 -3.52 -17.37
CA GLU A 23 -20.93 -3.46 -18.69
C GLU A 23 -19.98 -3.93 -19.80
N LYS A 24 -18.72 -3.49 -19.78
CA LYS A 24 -17.69 -3.96 -20.73
C LYS A 24 -17.43 -5.47 -20.63
N LEU A 25 -17.53 -6.06 -19.43
CA LEU A 25 -17.41 -7.51 -19.24
C LEU A 25 -18.63 -8.27 -19.75
N LEU A 26 -19.84 -7.75 -19.54
CA LEU A 26 -21.06 -8.32 -20.09
C LEU A 26 -21.03 -8.33 -21.63
N LEU A 27 -20.54 -7.24 -22.24
CA LEU A 27 -20.34 -7.17 -23.69
C LEU A 27 -19.29 -8.18 -24.17
N TYR A 28 -18.22 -8.41 -23.42
CA TYR A 28 -17.24 -9.45 -23.73
C TYR A 28 -17.85 -10.86 -23.72
N GLY A 29 -18.71 -11.16 -22.75
CA GLY A 29 -19.47 -12.42 -22.70
C GLY A 29 -20.39 -12.59 -23.91
N LYS A 30 -21.15 -11.54 -24.27
CA LYS A 30 -22.03 -11.52 -25.47
C LYS A 30 -21.29 -11.77 -26.77
N CYS A 31 -20.02 -11.36 -26.85
CA CYS A 31 -19.18 -11.61 -28.02
C CYS A 31 -18.52 -13.01 -28.04
N GLY A 32 -18.94 -13.95 -27.17
CA GLY A 32 -18.40 -15.31 -27.14
C GLY A 32 -16.92 -15.33 -26.80
N SER A 33 -16.49 -14.50 -25.85
CA SER A 33 -15.08 -14.33 -25.45
C SER A 33 -14.15 -13.77 -26.55
N LYS A 34 -14.70 -13.20 -27.63
CA LYS A 34 -13.92 -12.53 -28.69
C LYS A 34 -13.64 -11.07 -28.33
N ALA A 35 -12.44 -10.81 -27.83
CA ALA A 35 -12.05 -9.47 -27.37
C ALA A 35 -12.11 -8.39 -28.46
N LYS A 36 -11.80 -8.72 -29.73
CA LYS A 36 -11.86 -7.76 -30.84
C LYS A 36 -13.30 -7.29 -31.12
N SER A 37 -14.24 -8.24 -31.14
CA SER A 37 -15.67 -7.96 -31.29
C SER A 37 -16.21 -7.19 -30.10
N ALA A 38 -15.80 -7.55 -28.88
CA ALA A 38 -16.19 -6.85 -27.67
C ALA A 38 -15.74 -5.39 -27.65
N VAL A 39 -14.51 -5.09 -28.09
CA VAL A 39 -14.04 -3.71 -28.23
C VAL A 39 -14.92 -2.93 -29.19
N ARG A 40 -15.19 -3.48 -30.39
CA ARG A 40 -16.06 -2.84 -31.39
C ARG A 40 -17.45 -2.56 -30.82
N LEU A 41 -18.06 -3.56 -30.16
CA LEU A 41 -19.38 -3.43 -29.54
C LEU A 41 -19.39 -2.42 -28.39
N CYS A 42 -18.30 -2.31 -27.61
CA CYS A 42 -18.15 -1.27 -26.60
C CYS A 42 -18.11 0.12 -27.23
N ARG A 43 -17.49 0.31 -28.40
CA ARG A 43 -17.49 1.61 -29.10
C ARG A 43 -18.88 1.99 -29.60
N GLU A 44 -19.60 1.00 -30.15
CA GLU A 44 -20.95 1.20 -30.68
C GLU A 44 -21.96 1.53 -29.58
N ARG A 45 -21.81 0.95 -28.37
CA ARG A 45 -22.77 1.10 -27.27
C ARG A 45 -22.42 2.18 -26.24
N LEU A 46 -21.14 2.51 -26.09
CA LEU A 46 -20.65 3.47 -25.11
C LEU A 46 -19.83 4.56 -25.81
N PRO A 47 -20.46 5.44 -26.60
CA PRO A 47 -19.75 6.45 -27.40
C PRO A 47 -19.03 7.51 -26.56
N GLU A 48 -19.52 7.81 -25.35
CA GLU A 48 -19.04 8.91 -24.51
C GLU A 48 -17.97 8.51 -23.48
N GLY A 49 -17.63 7.22 -23.40
CA GLY A 49 -16.70 6.68 -22.39
C GLY A 49 -15.34 6.26 -22.95
N PRO A 50 -14.28 6.23 -22.15
CA PRO A 50 -12.98 5.74 -22.62
C PRO A 50 -13.06 4.28 -23.09
N HIS A 51 -12.63 4.05 -24.33
CA HIS A 51 -12.79 2.76 -24.97
C HIS A 51 -11.70 1.77 -24.51
N PRO A 52 -12.08 0.57 -24.02
CA PRO A 52 -11.10 -0.41 -23.60
C PRO A 52 -10.32 -0.93 -24.80
N THR A 53 -9.01 -1.14 -24.62
CA THR A 53 -8.22 -1.85 -25.63
C THR A 53 -8.44 -3.35 -25.52
N ARG A 54 -8.13 -4.09 -26.59
CA ARG A 54 -8.13 -5.56 -26.57
C ARG A 54 -7.30 -6.11 -25.41
N GLN A 55 -6.14 -5.51 -25.14
CA GLN A 55 -5.25 -5.94 -24.05
C GLN A 55 -5.88 -5.70 -22.68
N THR A 56 -6.59 -4.60 -22.49
CA THR A 56 -7.27 -4.29 -21.23
C THR A 56 -8.32 -5.36 -20.91
N ILE A 57 -9.18 -5.69 -21.88
CA ILE A 57 -10.23 -6.72 -21.70
C ILE A 57 -9.59 -8.08 -21.34
N LEU A 58 -8.56 -8.50 -22.09
CA LEU A 58 -7.90 -9.79 -21.84
C LEU A 58 -7.20 -9.84 -20.48
N LYS A 59 -6.53 -8.76 -20.06
CA LYS A 59 -5.90 -8.68 -18.73
C LYS A 59 -6.92 -8.80 -17.61
N VAL A 60 -8.08 -8.17 -17.77
CA VAL A 60 -9.18 -8.26 -16.80
C VAL A 60 -9.76 -9.66 -16.75
N VAL A 61 -10.10 -10.25 -17.89
CA VAL A 61 -10.67 -11.60 -17.97
C VAL A 61 -9.70 -12.63 -17.40
N LYS A 62 -8.41 -12.50 -17.70
CA LYS A 62 -7.36 -13.35 -17.13
C LYS A 62 -7.36 -13.27 -15.60
N ARG A 63 -7.36 -12.07 -15.03
CA ARG A 63 -7.38 -11.88 -13.58
C ARG A 63 -8.67 -12.40 -12.93
N LEU A 64 -9.81 -12.19 -13.57
CA LEU A 64 -11.08 -12.74 -13.09
C LEU A 64 -11.05 -14.26 -13.02
N ARG A 65 -10.46 -14.93 -14.02
CA ARG A 65 -10.28 -16.39 -13.99
C ARG A 65 -9.32 -16.84 -12.90
N GLU A 66 -8.24 -16.08 -12.68
CA GLU A 66 -7.20 -16.44 -11.71
C GLU A 66 -7.59 -16.13 -10.25
N THR A 67 -8.39 -15.10 -10.00
CA THR A 67 -8.62 -14.56 -8.65
C THR A 67 -10.09 -14.28 -8.31
N CYS A 68 -11.02 -14.48 -9.25
CA CYS A 68 -12.43 -14.11 -9.14
C CYS A 68 -12.67 -12.64 -8.77
N CYS A 69 -11.66 -11.78 -8.90
CA CYS A 69 -11.72 -10.38 -8.50
C CYS A 69 -11.53 -9.44 -9.70
N ALA A 70 -12.47 -8.51 -9.86
CA ALA A 70 -12.43 -7.46 -10.87
C ALA A 70 -11.45 -6.32 -10.51
N THR A 71 -11.08 -6.21 -9.23
CA THR A 71 -10.26 -5.10 -8.73
C THR A 71 -8.77 -5.39 -8.89
N ASN A 72 -7.97 -4.34 -9.11
CA ASN A 72 -6.52 -4.46 -9.04
C ASN A 72 -6.13 -4.86 -7.62
N ARG A 73 -5.48 -6.02 -7.44
CA ARG A 73 -4.78 -6.32 -6.18
C ARG A 73 -3.79 -5.18 -5.93
N PRO A 74 -3.78 -4.56 -4.73
CA PRO A 74 -2.77 -3.57 -4.40
C PRO A 74 -1.41 -4.18 -4.72
N ARG A 75 -0.54 -3.45 -5.42
CA ARG A 75 0.88 -3.81 -5.46
C ARG A 75 1.39 -3.62 -4.05
N VAL A 76 1.26 -4.66 -3.22
CA VAL A 76 1.89 -4.72 -1.91
C VAL A 76 3.38 -4.68 -2.24
N ARG A 77 3.98 -3.50 -2.09
CA ARG A 77 5.43 -3.39 -2.07
C ARG A 77 5.87 -4.39 -1.00
N ARG A 78 6.67 -5.38 -1.39
CA ARG A 78 7.29 -6.30 -0.43
C ARG A 78 7.90 -5.41 0.67
N PRO A 79 7.55 -5.58 1.96
CA PRO A 79 8.18 -4.82 3.02
C PRO A 79 9.68 -4.97 2.82
N ARG A 80 10.37 -3.85 2.61
CA ARG A 80 11.79 -3.86 2.31
C ARG A 80 12.49 -4.11 3.64
N ASN A 81 12.67 -5.39 3.93
CA ASN A 81 13.24 -5.96 5.15
C ASN A 81 12.55 -5.49 6.42
N VAL A 82 11.94 -6.45 7.11
CA VAL A 82 11.61 -6.36 8.53
C VAL A 82 12.93 -6.07 9.24
N GLU A 83 13.18 -4.79 9.53
CA GLU A 83 14.10 -4.40 10.58
C GLU A 83 13.75 -5.27 11.77
N ARG A 84 14.76 -6.03 12.27
CA ARG A 84 14.58 -7.01 13.34
C ARG A 84 13.65 -6.40 14.39
N LYS A 85 12.52 -7.05 14.65
CA LYS A 85 11.72 -6.80 15.85
C LYS A 85 12.60 -7.19 17.04
N VAL A 86 13.51 -6.31 17.43
CA VAL A 86 13.93 -6.23 18.83
C VAL A 86 12.68 -5.78 19.57
N GLN A 87 12.38 -6.45 20.68
CA GLN A 87 11.20 -6.17 21.49
C GLN A 87 11.24 -4.68 21.87
N PRO A 88 10.34 -3.82 21.33
CA PRO A 88 10.34 -2.40 21.67
C PRO A 88 10.10 -2.21 23.17
N GLU A 89 9.47 -3.20 23.82
CA GLU A 89 9.25 -3.27 25.26
C GLU A 89 10.56 -3.25 26.06
N TYR A 90 11.61 -3.97 25.63
CA TYR A 90 12.90 -4.01 26.34
C TYR A 90 13.66 -2.69 26.19
N GLU A 91 13.65 -2.12 24.98
CA GLU A 91 14.31 -0.84 24.69
C GLU A 91 13.67 0.30 25.49
N LEU A 92 12.33 0.33 25.57
CA LEU A 92 11.58 1.30 26.36
C LEU A 92 11.79 1.10 27.87
N ALA A 93 11.79 -0.16 28.35
CA ALA A 93 12.05 -0.45 29.76
C ALA A 93 13.45 0.00 30.19
N TYR A 94 14.46 -0.20 29.35
CA TYR A 94 15.83 0.25 29.61
C TYR A 94 15.92 1.79 29.65
N ALA A 95 15.25 2.48 28.71
CA ALA A 95 15.22 3.95 28.67
C ALA A 95 14.59 4.54 29.94
N LEU A 96 13.48 3.96 30.39
CA LEU A 96 12.76 4.40 31.58
C LEU A 96 13.51 4.09 32.88
N ALA A 97 14.24 2.97 32.93
CA ALA A 97 15.07 2.60 34.08
C ALA A 97 16.35 3.44 34.19
N HIS A 98 16.85 3.99 33.08
CA HIS A 98 18.14 4.68 33.02
C HIS A 98 18.07 6.04 32.28
N PRO A 99 17.33 7.02 32.81
CA PRO A 99 17.09 8.32 32.15
C PRO A 99 18.34 9.20 31.99
N GLN A 100 19.45 8.87 32.68
CA GLN A 100 20.73 9.59 32.60
C GLN A 100 21.80 8.81 31.81
N SER A 101 21.44 7.67 31.21
CA SER A 101 22.38 6.92 30.38
C SER A 101 22.67 7.67 29.09
N SER A 102 23.94 7.74 28.69
CA SER A 102 24.31 8.35 27.42
C SER A 102 23.75 7.54 26.25
N THR A 103 23.52 8.19 25.11
CA THR A 103 23.06 7.52 23.88
C THR A 103 23.97 6.39 23.43
N LYS A 104 25.27 6.49 23.73
CA LYS A 104 26.29 5.45 23.50
C LYS A 104 26.10 4.25 24.43
N MET A 105 25.87 4.49 25.72
CA MET A 105 25.58 3.41 26.66
C MET A 105 24.28 2.69 26.29
N PHE A 106 23.28 3.43 25.85
CA PHE A 106 22.00 2.86 25.40
C PHE A 106 22.16 2.03 24.12
N SER A 107 22.93 2.50 23.13
CA SER A 107 23.16 1.78 21.87
C SER A 107 23.93 0.47 22.09
N GLU A 108 24.93 0.48 22.96
CA GLU A 108 25.74 -0.70 23.31
C GLU A 108 24.90 -1.73 24.08
N ASN A 109 24.13 -1.32 25.09
CA ASN A 109 23.34 -2.23 25.91
C ASN A 109 22.13 -2.84 25.18
N CYS A 110 21.50 -2.08 24.28
CA CYS A 110 20.35 -2.56 23.50
C CYS A 110 20.73 -3.11 22.12
N SER A 111 22.02 -3.10 21.75
CA SER A 111 22.50 -3.46 20.41
C SER A 111 21.79 -2.68 19.30
N LEU A 112 21.59 -1.37 19.50
CA LEU A 112 20.87 -0.48 18.59
C LEU A 112 21.83 0.46 17.86
N SER A 113 21.38 0.96 16.71
CA SER A 113 22.06 2.09 16.08
C SER A 113 21.77 3.38 16.84
N GLU A 114 22.71 4.32 16.86
CA GLU A 114 22.52 5.64 17.48
C GLU A 114 21.26 6.36 16.96
N ASN A 115 20.94 6.21 15.68
CA ASN A 115 19.71 6.76 15.09
C ASN A 115 18.44 6.15 15.69
N ARG A 116 18.46 4.86 16.01
CA ARG A 116 17.33 4.17 16.64
C ARG A 116 17.16 4.64 18.08
N VAL A 117 18.25 4.80 18.82
CA VAL A 117 18.26 5.40 20.17
C VAL A 117 17.66 6.80 20.16
N TRP A 118 18.09 7.65 19.22
CA TRP A 118 17.60 9.02 19.07
C TRP A 118 16.08 9.05 18.78
N THR A 119 15.58 8.10 17.99
CA THR A 119 14.15 7.98 17.72
C THR A 119 13.36 7.62 18.99
N ILE A 120 13.85 6.67 19.78
CA ILE A 120 13.20 6.21 21.01
C ILE A 120 13.17 7.32 22.07
N LEU A 121 14.28 8.06 22.25
CA LEU A 121 14.33 9.18 23.20
C LEU A 121 13.38 10.31 22.81
N ASN A 122 13.25 10.62 21.51
CA ASN A 122 12.27 11.57 21.01
C ASN A 122 10.82 11.12 21.22
N GLU A 123 10.52 9.82 21.03
CA GLU A 123 9.20 9.25 21.31
C GLU A 123 8.84 9.33 22.80
N LEU A 124 9.85 9.24 23.68
CA LEU A 124 9.72 9.38 25.14
C LEU A 124 9.73 10.84 25.61
N GLY A 125 9.97 11.81 24.72
CA GLY A 125 10.07 13.23 25.09
C GLY A 125 11.30 13.56 25.96
N ALA A 126 12.31 12.70 25.96
CA ALA A 126 13.57 12.91 26.67
C ALA A 126 14.54 13.70 25.78
N ASP A 127 14.98 14.88 26.23
CA ASP A 127 15.98 15.69 25.51
C ASP A 127 17.36 15.00 25.60
N PRO A 128 18.00 14.63 24.47
CA PRO A 128 19.29 13.94 24.45
C PRO A 128 20.50 14.74 24.98
N HIS A 129 20.28 15.94 25.54
CA HIS A 129 21.35 16.85 25.95
C HIS A 129 21.80 16.77 27.41
N LEU A 130 21.36 15.76 28.18
CA LEU A 130 21.96 15.47 29.49
C LEU A 130 23.09 14.44 29.32
N CYS A 131 24.32 14.90 29.58
CA CYS A 131 25.62 14.19 29.60
C CYS A 131 26.58 14.55 28.44
N ARG A 132 27.03 15.81 28.42
CA ARG A 132 28.41 16.11 28.04
C ARG A 132 29.23 16.21 29.33
N ASP A 133 30.03 15.19 29.59
CA ASP A 133 31.31 15.29 30.32
C ASP A 133 32.34 14.48 29.52
#